data_AF-A0A933C7W4-F1
#
_entry.id   AF-A0A933C7W4-F1
#
_cell.length_a   1.000
_cell.length_b   1.000
_cell.length_c   1.000
_cell.angle_alpha   90.00
_cell.angle_beta   90.00
_cell.angle_gamma   90.00
#
_symmetry.space_group_name_H-M   'P 1'
#
loop_
_entity.id
_entity.type
_entity.pdbx_description
1 polymer ?
#
loop_
_entity_poly.entity_id
_entity_poly.type
_entity_poly.pdbx_seq_one_letter_code
_entity_poly.pdbx_strand_id
1 'polypeptide(L)'
;MADEAKKDEDQQQEAPGDSGAAAAAPARAPAGFRHVIGEKKGMTQIYDGQGNLRGVTVIQAGPCVVSGLRTPEKDGYSAVQLAFGQRKEKSFNKAQLGQFKAAGVKPAKALREFRLSDVKGFAVGQLVDLESRFKPLDYVDVRGVTKGKGFQGVMKRHNFRGMPGSHGASDKERSPGSLTSRRSLGKVLKGQRMAGHMGDVMSSVQKIEVVQVDPENNLLYVNGPVPGAAGSVVLVGETVKDKKARIIRKASTVLRDKMGNIIQAKGAKAAAKAQAKPAK
;
A
#
# COMPACT_ATOMS: atom_id res chain seq x y z
N MET A 1 13.96 31.97 -63.06
CA MET A 1 15.02 32.62 -62.26
C MET A 1 14.33 33.13 -61.00
N ALA A 2 13.82 32.23 -60.16
CA ALA A 2 14.57 31.46 -59.14
C ALA A 2 15.18 32.41 -58.12
N ASP A 3 14.38 32.75 -57.11
CA ASP A 3 14.84 33.38 -55.88
C ASP A 3 14.53 32.43 -54.72
N GLU A 4 15.51 32.30 -53.85
CA GLU A 4 15.86 31.08 -53.14
C GLU A 4 15.14 30.91 -51.79
N ALA A 5 15.03 29.63 -51.43
CA ALA A 5 14.49 29.13 -50.18
C ALA A 5 15.27 29.61 -48.95
N LYS A 6 14.55 30.12 -47.94
CA LYS A 6 15.00 30.09 -46.54
C LYS A 6 14.38 28.88 -45.85
N LYS A 7 15.21 27.88 -45.56
CA LYS A 7 14.96 26.83 -44.57
C LYS A 7 15.44 27.35 -43.22
N ASP A 8 14.54 27.38 -42.26
CA ASP A 8 14.86 27.60 -40.86
C ASP A 8 15.54 26.35 -40.30
N GLU A 9 16.80 26.48 -39.89
CA GLU A 9 17.55 25.47 -39.15
C GLU A 9 17.34 25.68 -37.65
N ASP A 10 16.51 24.82 -37.05
CA ASP A 10 16.38 24.66 -35.60
C ASP A 10 17.68 24.10 -35.02
N GLN A 11 18.51 24.96 -34.42
CA GLN A 11 19.62 24.53 -33.56
C GLN A 11 19.07 24.08 -32.21
N GLN A 12 18.89 22.77 -32.05
CA GLN A 12 18.73 22.13 -30.75
C GLN A 12 20.08 22.09 -30.05
N GLN A 13 20.25 22.97 -29.07
CA GLN A 13 21.38 22.98 -28.16
C GLN A 13 21.24 21.81 -27.18
N GLU A 14 21.99 20.74 -27.42
CA GLU A 14 22.17 19.63 -26.50
C GLU A 14 22.87 20.12 -25.22
N ALA A 15 22.23 19.90 -24.07
CA ALA A 15 22.82 20.20 -22.77
C ALA A 15 23.98 19.24 -22.47
N PRO A 16 25.14 19.72 -21.98
CA PRO A 16 26.29 18.87 -21.70
C PRO A 16 26.01 17.91 -20.55
N GLY A 17 26.41 16.65 -20.75
CA GLY A 17 26.26 15.55 -19.82
C GLY A 17 26.96 15.79 -18.49
N ASP A 18 26.19 15.61 -17.41
CA ASP A 18 26.73 15.59 -16.06
C ASP A 18 27.35 14.21 -15.80
N SER A 19 28.67 14.16 -15.92
CA SER A 19 29.48 12.98 -15.67
C SER A 19 29.81 12.89 -14.18
N GLY A 20 29.34 11.81 -13.55
CA GLY A 20 30.07 11.16 -12.46
C GLY A 20 30.24 11.94 -11.15
N ALA A 21 29.15 12.32 -10.48
CA ALA A 21 29.15 12.40 -9.03
C ALA A 21 28.63 11.08 -8.46
N ALA A 22 29.54 10.18 -8.08
CA ALA A 22 29.21 9.03 -7.24
C ALA A 22 28.70 9.55 -5.89
N ALA A 23 27.40 9.78 -5.80
CA ALA A 23 26.74 10.29 -4.61
C ALA A 23 26.97 9.32 -3.46
N ALA A 24 27.62 9.81 -2.39
CA ALA A 24 27.66 9.12 -1.11
C ALA A 24 26.26 8.60 -0.78
N ALA A 25 26.14 7.30 -0.46
CA ALA A 25 24.86 6.66 -0.25
C ALA A 25 24.02 7.51 0.73
N PRO A 26 22.80 7.94 0.35
CA PRO A 26 22.02 8.84 1.18
C PRO A 26 21.77 8.20 2.54
N ALA A 27 21.89 8.99 3.61
CA ALA A 27 21.65 8.51 4.96
C ALA A 27 20.28 7.83 5.05
N ARG A 28 20.25 6.55 5.46
CA ARG A 28 19.03 5.75 5.51
C ARG A 28 18.34 5.90 6.85
N ALA A 29 17.01 6.04 6.83
CA ALA A 29 16.21 5.99 8.05
C ALA A 29 16.28 4.60 8.71
N PRO A 30 16.09 4.49 10.05
CA PRO A 30 16.24 3.24 10.79
C PRO A 30 15.37 2.10 10.25
N ALA A 31 15.93 0.88 10.22
CA ALA A 31 15.30 -0.30 9.62
C ALA A 31 14.03 -0.77 10.35
N GLY A 32 13.87 -0.45 11.64
CA GLY A 32 12.66 -0.74 12.42
C GLY A 32 11.44 0.08 11.98
N PHE A 33 11.62 1.12 11.17
CA PHE A 33 10.53 1.97 10.70
C PHE A 33 9.88 1.39 9.45
N ARG A 34 8.72 0.75 9.62
CA ARG A 34 8.00 0.04 8.55
C ARG A 34 6.81 0.84 8.03
N HIS A 35 7.04 2.10 7.68
CA HIS A 35 6.03 2.96 7.07
C HIS A 35 6.56 3.63 5.80
N VAL A 36 5.76 3.63 4.75
CA VAL A 36 6.06 4.28 3.47
C VAL A 36 4.81 4.93 2.90
N ILE A 37 5.03 5.98 2.12
CA ILE A 37 4.00 6.56 1.25
C ILE A 37 4.19 5.97 -0.13
N GLY A 38 3.10 5.64 -0.81
CA GLY A 38 3.17 5.15 -2.18
C GLY A 38 2.02 5.65 -3.04
N GLU A 39 2.11 5.36 -4.33
CA GLU A 39 1.06 5.57 -5.31
C GLU A 39 0.54 4.24 -5.81
N LYS A 40 -0.78 4.03 -5.72
CA LYS A 40 -1.41 2.84 -6.29
C LYS A 40 -1.31 2.90 -7.81
N LYS A 41 -0.57 1.99 -8.47
CA LYS A 41 -0.45 1.98 -9.94
C LYS A 41 -1.60 1.21 -10.61
N GLY A 42 -1.98 0.07 -10.04
CA GLY A 42 -3.01 -0.78 -10.64
C GLY A 42 -3.12 -2.12 -9.94
N MET A 43 -3.87 -3.03 -10.55
CA MET A 43 -3.95 -4.42 -10.13
C MET A 43 -3.46 -5.31 -11.27
N THR A 44 -2.76 -6.37 -10.90
CA THR A 44 -2.32 -7.44 -11.79
C THR A 44 -2.50 -8.79 -11.10
N GLN A 45 -2.10 -9.86 -11.75
CA GLN A 45 -2.15 -11.21 -11.20
C GLN A 45 -0.77 -11.86 -11.28
N ILE A 46 -0.40 -12.59 -10.23
CA ILE A 46 0.87 -13.31 -10.13
C ILE A 46 0.57 -14.76 -9.77
N TYR A 47 1.25 -15.70 -10.43
CA TYR A 47 1.21 -17.11 -10.05
C TYR A 47 2.23 -17.36 -8.94
N ASP A 48 1.82 -18.03 -7.87
CA ASP A 48 2.77 -18.50 -6.85
C ASP A 48 3.53 -19.75 -7.32
N GLY A 49 4.58 -20.13 -6.58
CA GLY A 49 5.37 -21.33 -6.89
C GLY A 49 4.59 -22.65 -6.79
N GLN A 50 3.34 -22.62 -6.33
CA GLN A 50 2.43 -23.78 -6.28
C GLN A 50 1.42 -23.77 -7.44
N GLY A 51 1.47 -22.77 -8.34
CA GLY A 51 0.57 -22.61 -9.47
C GLY A 51 -0.75 -21.92 -9.12
N ASN A 52 -0.94 -21.39 -7.91
CA ASN A 52 -2.16 -20.65 -7.58
C ASN A 52 -2.09 -19.21 -8.10
N LEU A 53 -3.19 -18.75 -8.67
CA LEU A 53 -3.35 -17.36 -9.11
C LEU A 53 -3.66 -16.45 -7.92
N ARG A 54 -2.85 -15.39 -7.73
CA ARG A 54 -3.09 -14.34 -6.74
C ARG A 54 -3.32 -13.00 -7.42
N GLY A 55 -4.47 -12.38 -7.15
CA GLY A 55 -4.72 -10.99 -7.54
C GLY A 55 -3.96 -10.04 -6.62
N VAL A 56 -3.08 -9.21 -7.18
CA VAL A 56 -2.22 -8.30 -6.43
C VAL A 56 -2.44 -6.86 -6.87
N THR A 57 -2.35 -5.92 -5.92
CA THR A 57 -2.25 -4.49 -6.19
C THR A 57 -0.78 -4.09 -6.23
N VAL A 58 -0.39 -3.34 -7.26
CA VAL A 58 0.94 -2.75 -7.40
C VAL A 58 0.94 -1.35 -6.80
N ILE A 59 1.83 -1.12 -5.83
CA ILE A 59 2.04 0.17 -5.19
C ILE A 59 3.48 0.60 -5.50
N GLN A 60 3.64 1.77 -6.14
CA GLN A 60 4.95 2.40 -6.26
C GLN A 60 5.25 3.14 -4.96
N ALA A 61 6.19 2.64 -4.17
CA ALA A 61 6.45 3.09 -2.81
C ALA A 61 7.90 3.56 -2.62
N GLY A 62 8.42 4.39 -3.53
CA GLY A 62 9.73 4.98 -3.32
C GLY A 62 10.20 6.02 -4.35
N PRO A 63 11.31 6.70 -4.04
CA PRO A 63 11.87 6.85 -2.68
C PRO A 63 11.07 7.88 -1.86
N CYS A 64 10.89 7.62 -0.56
CA CYS A 64 10.32 8.60 0.38
C CYS A 64 11.45 9.30 1.14
N VAL A 65 11.35 10.62 1.34
CA VAL A 65 12.36 11.42 2.05
C VAL A 65 11.78 11.94 3.36
N VAL A 66 12.55 11.90 4.44
CA VAL A 66 12.18 12.53 5.70
C VAL A 66 12.25 14.05 5.55
N SER A 67 11.09 14.71 5.61
CA SER A 67 10.97 16.17 5.45
C SER A 67 10.99 16.93 6.78
N GLY A 68 10.64 16.26 7.89
CA GLY A 68 10.54 16.92 9.18
C GLY A 68 10.37 15.92 10.31
N LEU A 69 10.72 16.36 11.51
CA LEU A 69 10.62 15.60 12.75
C LEU A 69 9.80 16.44 13.74
N ARG A 70 8.80 15.81 14.34
CA ARG A 70 7.96 16.39 15.40
C ARG A 70 8.45 15.89 16.73
N THR A 71 8.70 16.79 17.66
CA THR A 71 9.18 16.45 19.01
C THR A 71 8.15 16.86 20.06
N PRO A 72 8.07 16.15 21.20
CA PRO A 72 7.08 16.45 22.23
C PRO A 72 7.24 17.85 22.82
N GLU A 73 8.47 18.37 22.89
CA GLU A 73 8.78 19.71 23.41
C GLU A 73 8.24 20.85 22.53
N LYS A 74 8.22 20.66 21.21
CA LYS A 74 7.81 21.70 20.25
C LYS A 74 6.37 21.54 19.78
N ASP A 75 5.97 20.30 19.48
CA ASP A 75 4.70 19.98 18.82
C ASP A 75 3.71 19.24 19.74
N GLY A 76 4.13 18.81 20.93
CA GLY A 76 3.30 18.04 21.87
C GLY A 76 3.16 16.55 21.53
N TYR A 77 3.83 16.06 20.48
CA TYR A 77 3.87 14.64 20.11
C TYR A 77 5.12 14.28 19.30
N SER A 78 5.42 12.98 19.25
CA SER A 78 6.51 12.40 18.47
C SER A 78 6.02 11.88 17.12
N ALA A 79 6.56 12.39 16.01
CA ALA A 79 6.24 11.89 14.66
C ALA A 79 7.33 12.18 13.64
N VAL A 80 7.37 11.36 12.59
CA VAL A 80 8.22 11.56 11.42
C VAL A 80 7.35 11.95 10.23
N GLN A 81 7.70 13.05 9.55
CA GLN A 81 7.02 13.52 8.36
C GLN A 81 7.75 13.04 7.10
N LEU A 82 7.08 12.22 6.31
CA LEU A 82 7.61 11.73 5.03
C LEU A 82 7.05 12.53 3.86
N ALA A 83 7.91 12.76 2.89
CA ALA A 83 7.65 13.37 1.60
C ALA A 83 7.74 12.31 0.48
N PHE A 84 6.77 12.29 -0.42
CA PHE A 84 6.71 11.35 -1.54
C PHE A 84 6.20 11.98 -2.83
N GLY A 85 6.79 11.54 -3.95
CA GLY A 85 6.48 11.97 -5.30
C GLY A 85 7.03 13.36 -5.62
N GLN A 86 7.22 13.66 -6.90
CA GLN A 86 7.71 14.97 -7.36
C GLN A 86 6.58 15.81 -7.93
N ARG A 87 6.63 17.12 -7.72
CA ARG A 87 5.73 18.08 -8.37
C ARG A 87 6.52 19.36 -8.67
N LYS A 88 6.22 20.01 -9.80
CA LYS A 88 6.92 21.25 -10.22
C LYS A 88 6.75 22.36 -9.17
N GLU A 89 7.81 23.12 -8.91
CA GLU A 89 7.82 24.16 -7.88
C GLU A 89 6.74 25.22 -8.08
N LYS A 90 6.49 25.61 -9.34
CA LYS A 90 5.44 26.57 -9.73
C LYS A 90 4.02 26.18 -9.31
N SER A 91 3.79 24.92 -8.98
CA SER A 91 2.48 24.40 -8.57
C SER A 91 2.25 24.49 -7.06
N PHE A 92 3.23 24.96 -6.28
CA PHE A 92 3.15 25.12 -4.84
C PHE A 92 2.95 26.57 -4.45
N ASN A 93 2.33 26.79 -3.30
CA ASN A 93 2.27 28.11 -2.70
C ASN A 93 3.62 28.47 -2.05
N LYS A 94 3.85 29.77 -1.80
CA LYS A 94 5.10 30.27 -1.22
C LYS A 94 5.39 29.67 0.17
N ALA A 95 4.35 29.43 0.99
CA ALA A 95 4.49 28.86 2.33
C ALA A 95 5.01 27.41 2.31
N GLN A 96 4.47 26.56 1.43
CA GLN A 96 4.91 25.18 1.24
C GLN A 96 6.34 25.14 0.72
N LEU A 97 6.69 25.99 -0.25
CA LEU A 97 8.06 26.10 -0.74
C LEU A 97 9.03 26.52 0.37
N GLY A 98 8.62 27.44 1.25
CA GLY A 98 9.40 27.82 2.43
C GLY A 98 9.68 26.65 3.36
N GLN A 99 8.68 25.79 3.61
CA GLN A 99 8.85 24.58 4.42
C GLN A 99 9.84 23.59 3.80
N PHE A 100 9.71 23.32 2.49
CA PHE A 100 10.64 22.43 1.78
C PHE A 100 12.08 22.96 1.76
N LYS A 101 12.25 24.28 1.57
CA LYS A 101 13.56 24.93 1.60
C LYS A 101 14.20 24.88 2.99
N ALA A 102 13.43 25.13 4.05
CA ALA A 102 13.91 25.02 5.43
C ALA A 102 14.34 23.57 5.77
N ALA A 103 13.67 22.58 5.20
CA ALA A 103 14.02 21.17 5.35
C ALA A 103 15.18 20.71 4.44
N GLY A 104 15.57 21.50 3.43
CA GLY A 104 16.54 21.08 2.42
C GLY A 104 16.06 19.93 1.51
N VAL A 105 14.74 19.75 1.37
CA VAL A 105 14.14 18.64 0.61
C VAL A 105 13.44 19.17 -0.65
N LYS A 106 13.52 18.43 -1.76
CA LYS A 106 12.81 18.78 -3.00
C LYS A 106 11.28 18.80 -2.79
N PRO A 107 10.55 19.73 -3.43
CA PRO A 107 9.09 19.80 -3.29
C PRO A 107 8.40 18.50 -3.68
N ALA A 108 7.57 17.99 -2.77
CA ALA A 108 6.95 16.67 -2.93
C ALA A 108 5.43 16.73 -3.09
N LYS A 109 4.88 15.76 -3.84
CA LYS A 109 3.43 15.69 -4.14
C LYS A 109 2.60 15.39 -2.88
N ALA A 110 3.12 14.55 -1.99
CA ALA A 110 2.44 14.13 -0.77
C ALA A 110 3.34 14.30 0.45
N LEU A 111 2.78 14.86 1.52
CA LEU A 111 3.38 14.95 2.84
C LEU A 111 2.47 14.26 3.85
N ARG A 112 2.99 13.30 4.60
CA ARG A 112 2.24 12.61 5.65
C ARG A 112 3.10 12.35 6.87
N GLU A 113 2.48 12.48 8.04
CA GLU A 113 3.11 12.21 9.32
C GLU A 113 2.79 10.79 9.79
N PHE A 114 3.79 10.15 10.39
CA PHE A 114 3.68 8.85 11.04
C PHE A 114 4.08 9.02 12.50
N ARG A 115 3.12 8.76 13.39
CA ARG A 115 3.35 8.84 14.83
C ARG A 115 4.22 7.68 15.29
N LEU A 116 5.19 7.98 16.14
CA LEU A 116 6.12 7.02 16.73
C LEU A 116 6.22 7.27 18.23
N SER A 117 6.71 6.29 18.98
CA SER A 117 7.01 6.45 20.41
C SER A 117 8.20 7.37 20.62
N ASP A 118 9.26 7.20 19.84
CA ASP A 118 10.47 8.03 19.88
C ASP A 118 10.99 8.31 18.46
N VAL A 119 11.65 9.44 18.29
CA VAL A 119 12.15 9.95 17.00
C VAL A 119 13.69 9.84 16.92
N LYS A 120 14.33 9.25 17.95
CA LYS A 120 15.77 8.99 17.95
C LYS A 120 16.20 8.17 16.73
N GLY A 121 17.27 8.64 16.07
CA GLY A 121 17.85 8.00 14.89
C GLY A 121 17.31 8.49 13.54
N PHE A 122 16.28 9.34 13.53
CA PHE A 122 15.84 10.02 12.32
C PHE A 122 16.51 11.38 12.16
N ALA A 123 16.87 11.72 10.94
CA ALA A 123 17.33 13.04 10.54
C ALA A 123 16.57 13.50 9.29
N VAL A 124 16.41 14.81 9.13
CA VAL A 124 15.81 15.39 7.92
C VAL A 124 16.73 15.10 6.73
N GLY A 125 16.15 14.80 5.58
CA GLY A 125 16.87 14.43 4.36
C GLY A 125 17.19 12.94 4.24
N GLN A 126 16.94 12.14 5.28
CA GLN A 126 17.13 10.69 5.19
C GLN A 126 16.16 10.04 4.21
N LEU A 127 16.64 9.02 3.52
CA LEU A 127 15.87 8.26 2.54
C LEU A 127 15.29 6.98 3.16
N VAL A 128 14.05 6.70 2.80
CA VAL A 128 13.27 5.56 3.26
C VAL A 128 13.12 4.57 2.09
N ASP A 129 14.05 3.63 2.02
CA ASP A 129 14.09 2.52 1.05
C ASP A 129 13.08 1.41 1.35
N LEU A 130 12.65 0.68 0.32
CA LEU A 130 11.75 -0.46 0.46
C LEU A 130 12.45 -1.75 0.92
N GLU A 131 13.66 -2.01 0.41
CA GLU A 131 14.40 -3.26 0.60
C GLU A 131 14.63 -3.62 2.07
N SER A 132 14.97 -2.61 2.89
CA SER A 132 15.25 -2.81 4.32
C SER A 132 14.00 -2.97 5.18
N ARG A 133 12.79 -2.73 4.64
CA ARG A 133 11.54 -2.55 5.43
C ARG A 133 10.50 -3.63 5.21
N PHE A 134 10.40 -4.14 3.99
CA PHE A 134 9.39 -5.12 3.62
C PHE A 134 10.07 -6.35 3.02
N LYS A 135 9.67 -7.52 3.52
CA LYS A 135 10.03 -8.80 2.95
C LYS A 135 8.76 -9.45 2.39
N PRO A 136 8.90 -10.33 1.39
CA PRO A 136 7.80 -11.20 0.98
C PRO A 136 7.24 -11.96 2.21
N LEU A 137 5.93 -12.20 2.21
CA LEU A 137 5.16 -12.84 3.30
C LEU A 137 4.96 -11.99 4.56
N ASP A 138 5.45 -10.75 4.60
CA ASP A 138 5.08 -9.81 5.66
C ASP A 138 3.62 -9.37 5.57
N TYR A 139 3.04 -8.98 6.71
CA TYR A 139 1.71 -8.39 6.77
C TYR A 139 1.79 -6.87 6.98
N VAL A 140 1.04 -6.14 6.16
CA VAL A 140 0.99 -4.67 6.16
C VAL A 140 -0.45 -4.16 6.24
N ASP A 141 -0.60 -2.95 6.77
CA ASP A 141 -1.85 -2.20 6.73
C ASP A 141 -1.74 -1.10 5.67
N VAL A 142 -2.72 -1.03 4.77
CA VAL A 142 -2.76 -0.01 3.72
C VAL A 142 -3.94 0.93 3.95
N ARG A 143 -3.64 2.22 4.05
CA ARG A 143 -4.61 3.31 4.23
C ARG A 143 -4.65 4.19 3.00
N GLY A 144 -5.84 4.62 2.60
CA GLY A 144 -5.99 5.50 1.46
C GLY A 144 -7.38 6.11 1.39
N VAL A 145 -7.53 7.12 0.54
CA VAL A 145 -8.83 7.73 0.26
C VAL A 145 -9.59 6.81 -0.69
N THR A 146 -10.81 6.45 -0.31
CA THR A 146 -11.69 5.62 -1.14
C THR A 146 -12.19 6.38 -2.36
N LYS A 147 -12.53 5.67 -3.45
CA LYS A 147 -13.10 6.30 -4.64
C LYS A 147 -14.43 6.99 -4.30
N GLY A 148 -14.53 8.28 -4.56
CA GLY A 148 -15.76 9.05 -4.56
C GLY A 148 -16.82 8.46 -5.50
N LYS A 149 -18.07 8.46 -5.04
CA LYS A 149 -19.24 8.06 -5.82
C LYS A 149 -20.28 9.18 -5.88
N GLY A 150 -20.01 10.38 -5.35
CA GLY A 150 -20.96 11.49 -5.31
C GLY A 150 -22.16 11.23 -4.39
N PHE A 151 -23.28 11.90 -4.66
CA PHE A 151 -24.53 11.70 -3.92
C PHE A 151 -25.14 10.33 -4.26
N GLN A 152 -25.32 9.49 -3.25
CA GLN A 152 -25.84 8.14 -3.41
C GLN A 152 -27.13 7.94 -2.63
N GLY A 153 -28.08 7.26 -3.28
CA GLY A 153 -29.32 6.81 -2.65
C GLY A 153 -29.08 5.73 -1.60
N VAL A 154 -30.09 5.48 -0.78
CA VAL A 154 -30.00 4.56 0.38
C VAL A 154 -29.68 3.11 0.01
N MET A 155 -30.15 2.62 -1.15
CA MET A 155 -29.85 1.25 -1.57
C MET A 155 -28.36 1.05 -1.83
N LYS A 156 -27.70 1.97 -2.56
CA LYS A 156 -26.27 1.83 -2.87
C LYS A 156 -25.37 2.22 -1.70
N ARG A 157 -25.81 3.15 -0.84
CA ARG A 157 -25.02 3.63 0.30
C ARG A 157 -25.09 2.69 1.51
N HIS A 158 -26.26 2.09 1.77
CA HIS A 158 -26.54 1.30 2.98
C HIS A 158 -27.09 -0.11 2.70
N ASN A 159 -27.12 -0.55 1.45
CA ASN A 159 -27.65 -1.86 1.03
C ASN A 159 -29.12 -2.09 1.44
N PHE A 160 -29.95 -1.04 1.41
CA PHE A 160 -31.40 -1.18 1.65
C PHE A 160 -32.06 -2.03 0.56
N ARG A 161 -33.04 -2.85 0.94
CA ARG A 161 -33.70 -3.83 0.05
C ARG A 161 -34.64 -3.19 -0.99
N GLY A 162 -35.23 -2.04 -0.70
CA GLY A 162 -36.24 -1.40 -1.56
C GLY A 162 -37.63 -2.03 -1.42
N MET A 163 -38.57 -1.55 -2.23
CA MET A 163 -39.96 -2.02 -2.31
C MET A 163 -40.19 -2.88 -3.57
N PRO A 164 -41.29 -3.63 -3.68
CA PRO A 164 -41.62 -4.38 -4.89
C PRO A 164 -41.69 -3.49 -6.13
N GLY A 165 -41.28 -3.99 -7.30
CA GLY A 165 -41.31 -3.22 -8.55
C GLY A 165 -42.61 -3.31 -9.35
N SER A 166 -43.38 -4.40 -9.18
CA SER A 166 -44.57 -4.70 -10.00
C SER A 166 -45.89 -4.77 -9.22
N HIS A 167 -45.84 -4.89 -7.89
CA HIS A 167 -47.02 -5.12 -7.04
C HIS A 167 -47.39 -3.86 -6.26
N GLY A 168 -47.90 -2.83 -6.97
CA GLY A 168 -48.59 -1.68 -6.37
C GLY A 168 -47.71 -0.67 -5.63
N ALA A 169 -46.37 -0.78 -5.69
CA ALA A 169 -45.52 0.32 -5.30
C ALA A 169 -45.64 1.42 -6.38
N SER A 170 -45.92 2.66 -5.95
CA SER A 170 -45.94 3.83 -6.81
C SER A 170 -44.77 4.73 -6.43
N ASP A 171 -43.81 4.86 -7.36
CA ASP A 171 -42.62 5.73 -7.33
C ASP A 171 -41.72 5.55 -6.09
N LYS A 172 -41.76 4.36 -5.50
CA LYS A 172 -41.12 4.08 -4.20
C LYS A 172 -40.27 2.83 -4.18
N GLU A 173 -40.01 2.23 -5.33
CA GLU A 173 -39.27 0.97 -5.52
C GLU A 173 -37.89 1.05 -4.86
N ARG A 174 -37.26 2.25 -4.94
CA ARG A 174 -35.91 2.50 -4.40
C ARG A 174 -35.88 3.47 -3.20
N SER A 175 -37.05 3.74 -2.61
CA SER A 175 -37.19 4.66 -1.48
C SER A 175 -36.65 4.07 -0.17
N PRO A 176 -36.32 4.92 0.84
CA PRO A 176 -35.82 4.45 2.13
C PRO A 176 -36.86 3.78 3.05
N GLY A 177 -38.14 3.83 2.69
CA GLY A 177 -39.22 3.42 3.59
C GLY A 177 -39.44 4.42 4.73
N SER A 178 -40.00 3.94 5.85
CA SER A 178 -40.26 4.77 7.03
C SER A 178 -38.98 5.14 7.78
N LEU A 179 -38.89 6.38 8.24
CA LEU A 179 -37.73 6.94 8.94
C LEU A 179 -37.90 7.03 10.46
N THR A 180 -39.14 7.01 10.95
CA THR A 180 -39.43 7.17 12.38
C THR A 180 -40.78 6.58 12.77
N SER A 181 -40.98 6.40 14.08
CA SER A 181 -42.26 6.01 14.69
C SER A 181 -42.89 7.21 15.38
N ARG A 182 -44.21 7.40 15.19
CA ARG A 182 -44.98 8.50 15.77
C ARG A 182 -44.97 8.48 17.31
N ARG A 183 -45.00 7.29 17.93
CA ARG A 183 -45.26 7.14 19.37
C ARG A 183 -44.04 7.31 20.27
N SER A 184 -42.83 6.98 19.81
CA SER A 184 -41.67 6.90 20.72
C SER A 184 -40.94 8.22 20.92
N LEU A 185 -40.78 9.05 19.87
CA LEU A 185 -39.86 10.20 19.93
C LEU A 185 -40.29 11.43 19.10
N GLY A 186 -41.26 11.32 18.19
CA GLY A 186 -41.76 12.44 17.37
C GLY A 186 -40.73 13.10 16.45
N LYS A 187 -39.51 12.56 16.34
CA LYS A 187 -38.42 13.11 15.53
C LYS A 187 -37.60 11.98 14.88
N VAL A 188 -36.83 12.33 13.86
CA VAL A 188 -35.83 11.44 13.28
C VAL A 188 -34.59 11.44 14.18
N LEU A 189 -34.10 10.25 14.54
CA LEU A 189 -32.91 10.11 15.37
C LEU A 189 -31.63 10.55 14.64
N LYS A 190 -30.68 11.12 15.38
CA LYS A 190 -29.36 11.44 14.84
C LYS A 190 -28.65 10.14 14.44
N GLY A 191 -27.95 10.16 13.31
CA GLY A 191 -27.30 8.96 12.75
C GLY A 191 -28.22 8.05 11.95
N GLN A 192 -29.49 8.41 11.74
CA GLN A 192 -30.39 7.66 10.86
C GLN A 192 -29.79 7.55 9.44
N ARG A 193 -29.79 6.34 8.91
CA ARG A 193 -29.23 6.04 7.58
C ARG A 193 -30.10 6.65 6.48
N MET A 194 -29.54 7.60 5.75
CA MET A 194 -30.18 8.31 4.63
C MET A 194 -29.30 8.37 3.40
N ALA A 195 -29.81 8.91 2.30
CA ALA A 195 -29.02 9.26 1.13
C ALA A 195 -27.95 10.30 1.48
N GLY A 196 -26.91 10.41 0.66
CA GLY A 196 -25.83 11.37 0.88
C GLY A 196 -24.56 11.03 0.14
N HIS A 197 -23.52 11.82 0.35
CA HIS A 197 -22.21 11.59 -0.24
C HIS A 197 -21.63 10.22 0.18
N MET A 198 -21.05 9.50 -0.78
CA MET A 198 -20.40 8.21 -0.55
C MET A 198 -19.02 8.19 -1.20
N GLY A 199 -18.02 7.67 -0.48
CA GLY A 199 -16.63 7.67 -0.90
C GLY A 199 -15.87 8.90 -0.41
N ASP A 200 -14.65 9.10 -0.91
CA ASP A 200 -13.71 10.17 -0.51
C ASP A 200 -13.39 10.20 0.98
N VAL A 201 -13.63 9.09 1.67
CA VAL A 201 -13.26 8.88 3.07
C VAL A 201 -11.97 8.09 3.15
N MET A 202 -11.16 8.39 4.17
CA MET A 202 -10.01 7.57 4.53
C MET A 202 -10.49 6.20 5.01
N SER A 203 -10.00 5.14 4.37
CA SER A 203 -10.26 3.76 4.77
C SER A 203 -8.95 3.01 4.89
N SER A 204 -8.94 2.01 5.79
CA SER A 204 -7.81 1.14 6.05
C SER A 204 -8.18 -0.31 5.72
N VAL A 205 -7.38 -0.96 4.89
CA VAL A 205 -7.42 -2.41 4.72
C VAL A 205 -6.22 -2.97 5.47
N GLN A 206 -6.50 -3.88 6.40
CA GLN A 206 -5.51 -4.34 7.37
C GLN A 206 -5.10 -5.77 7.13
N LYS A 207 -3.92 -6.15 7.63
CA LYS A 207 -3.38 -7.51 7.59
C LYS A 207 -3.34 -8.06 6.16
N ILE A 208 -2.75 -7.29 5.26
CA ILE A 208 -2.58 -7.69 3.87
C ILE A 208 -1.19 -8.28 3.69
N GLU A 209 -1.11 -9.44 3.03
CA GLU A 209 0.15 -10.12 2.74
C GLU A 209 0.90 -9.40 1.61
N VAL A 210 2.20 -9.15 1.82
CA VAL A 210 3.13 -8.72 0.78
C VAL A 210 3.53 -9.95 -0.02
N VAL A 211 3.24 -9.95 -1.32
CA VAL A 211 3.51 -11.08 -2.21
C VAL A 211 4.93 -11.00 -2.75
N GLN A 212 5.34 -9.82 -3.20
CA GLN A 212 6.64 -9.58 -3.80
C GLN A 212 7.07 -8.14 -3.53
N VAL A 213 8.39 -7.93 -3.43
CA VAL A 213 9.01 -6.61 -3.33
C VAL A 213 10.03 -6.51 -4.46
N ASP A 214 9.95 -5.43 -5.23
CA ASP A 214 10.91 -5.10 -6.28
C ASP A 214 11.57 -3.77 -5.91
N PRO A 215 12.78 -3.81 -5.33
CA PRO A 215 13.47 -2.62 -4.86
C PRO A 215 14.02 -1.75 -5.99
N GLU A 216 14.34 -2.33 -7.15
CA GLU A 216 14.91 -1.59 -8.29
C GLU A 216 13.89 -0.59 -8.85
N ASN A 217 12.66 -1.06 -9.06
CA ASN A 217 11.56 -0.22 -9.55
C ASN A 217 10.76 0.46 -8.43
N ASN A 218 11.14 0.25 -7.17
CA ASN A 218 10.42 0.69 -5.99
C ASN A 218 8.95 0.24 -5.96
N LEU A 219 8.68 -1.00 -6.37
CA LEU A 219 7.32 -1.56 -6.43
C LEU A 219 7.08 -2.54 -5.28
N LEU A 220 5.91 -2.41 -4.69
CA LEU A 220 5.39 -3.29 -3.65
C LEU A 220 4.14 -3.98 -4.16
N TYR A 221 4.15 -5.31 -4.18
CA TYR A 221 3.03 -6.14 -4.59
C TYR A 221 2.29 -6.65 -3.36
N VAL A 222 1.06 -6.17 -3.19
CA VAL A 222 0.23 -6.45 -2.02
C VAL A 222 -0.98 -7.29 -2.45
N ASN A 223 -1.33 -8.30 -1.65
CA ASN A 223 -2.44 -9.20 -1.98
C ASN A 223 -3.80 -8.48 -1.94
N GLY A 224 -4.62 -8.62 -2.98
CA GLY A 224 -6.00 -8.13 -2.99
C GLY A 224 -6.15 -6.62 -3.16
N PRO A 225 -7.34 -6.07 -2.87
CA PRO A 225 -7.69 -4.70 -3.22
C PRO A 225 -7.25 -3.65 -2.19
N VAL A 226 -6.74 -2.52 -2.70
CA VAL A 226 -6.36 -1.34 -1.91
C VAL A 226 -7.35 -0.19 -2.16
N PRO A 227 -7.69 0.63 -1.15
CA PRO A 227 -8.57 1.79 -1.34
C PRO A 227 -8.01 2.80 -2.35
N GLY A 228 -8.91 3.43 -3.11
CA GLY A 228 -8.56 4.48 -4.07
C GLY A 228 -8.43 4.02 -5.52
N ALA A 229 -8.30 5.01 -6.42
CA ALA A 229 -8.07 4.81 -7.85
C ALA A 229 -6.59 4.58 -8.16
N ALA A 230 -6.29 4.15 -9.39
CA ALA A 230 -4.92 4.22 -9.87
C ALA A 230 -4.44 5.69 -9.85
N GLY A 231 -3.20 5.93 -9.44
CA GLY A 231 -2.64 7.26 -9.21
C GLY A 231 -2.93 7.87 -7.83
N SER A 232 -3.76 7.24 -6.99
CA SER A 232 -4.04 7.75 -5.65
C SER A 232 -2.90 7.44 -4.69
N VAL A 233 -2.62 8.40 -3.80
CA VAL A 233 -1.63 8.24 -2.73
C VAL A 233 -2.18 7.31 -1.65
N VAL A 234 -1.39 6.32 -1.29
CA VAL A 234 -1.68 5.33 -0.26
C VAL A 234 -0.56 5.33 0.79
N LEU A 235 -0.90 4.94 2.00
CA LEU A 235 0.01 4.84 3.13
C LEU A 235 0.11 3.38 3.50
N VAL A 236 1.31 2.84 3.43
CA VAL A 236 1.60 1.45 3.81
C VAL A 236 2.33 1.49 5.14
N GLY A 237 1.89 0.68 6.08
CA GLY A 237 2.47 0.60 7.41
C GLY A 237 2.54 -0.83 7.95
N GLU A 238 3.23 -0.99 9.07
CA GLU A 238 3.14 -2.22 9.84
C GLU A 238 1.68 -2.52 10.25
N THR A 239 1.34 -3.80 10.24
CA THR A 239 0.04 -4.28 10.70
C THR A 239 -0.14 -4.05 12.19
N VAL A 240 -1.26 -3.47 12.60
CA VAL A 240 -1.63 -3.38 14.03
C VAL A 240 -2.15 -4.73 14.56
N LYS A 241 -2.63 -5.61 13.66
CA LYS A 241 -3.21 -6.90 14.02
C LYS A 241 -2.16 -7.99 14.22
N ASP A 242 -2.46 -8.91 15.14
CA ASP A 242 -1.60 -10.04 15.45
C ASP A 242 -1.27 -10.91 14.23
N LYS A 243 0.03 -11.19 14.11
CA LYS A 243 0.62 -12.14 13.17
C LYS A 243 0.42 -13.52 13.77
N LYS A 244 -0.60 -14.27 13.31
CA LYS A 244 -0.65 -15.70 13.62
C LYS A 244 0.53 -16.35 12.92
N ALA A 245 1.39 -17.04 13.67
CA ALA A 245 2.47 -17.82 13.07
C ALA A 245 1.85 -18.79 12.07
N ARG A 246 2.23 -18.67 10.79
CA ARG A 246 1.86 -19.67 9.78
C ARG A 246 2.56 -20.96 10.19
N ILE A 247 1.80 -21.94 10.68
CA ILE A 247 2.29 -23.30 10.80
C ILE A 247 2.48 -23.78 9.37
N ILE A 248 3.73 -23.74 8.89
CA ILE A 248 4.09 -24.44 7.66
C ILE A 248 3.86 -25.92 8.00
N ARG A 249 2.74 -26.47 7.53
CA ARG A 249 2.58 -27.93 7.52
C ARG A 249 3.69 -28.44 6.63
N LYS A 250 4.76 -28.97 7.23
CA LYS A 250 5.74 -29.75 6.49
C LYS A 250 4.95 -30.78 5.71
N ALA A 251 5.13 -30.82 4.39
CA ALA A 251 4.58 -31.90 3.58
C ALA A 251 4.98 -33.21 4.27
N SER A 252 4.03 -34.11 4.50
CA SER A 252 4.30 -35.36 5.19
C SER A 252 5.42 -36.08 4.42
N THR A 253 6.53 -36.39 5.10
CA THR A 253 7.64 -37.22 4.58
C THR A 253 7.20 -38.65 4.23
N VAL A 254 5.95 -38.98 4.54
CA VAL A 254 5.29 -40.24 4.27
C VAL A 254 4.81 -40.25 2.81
N LEU A 255 5.55 -40.93 1.94
CA LEU A 255 5.06 -41.34 0.63
C LEU A 255 3.92 -42.36 0.85
N ARG A 256 2.76 -42.12 0.24
CA ARG A 256 1.61 -43.04 0.29
C ARG A 256 1.39 -43.65 -1.08
N ASP A 257 1.03 -44.93 -1.14
CA ASP A 257 0.58 -45.58 -2.37
C ASP A 257 -0.84 -45.10 -2.77
N LYS A 258 -1.33 -45.52 -3.93
CA LYS A 258 -2.69 -45.19 -4.41
C LYS A 258 -3.81 -45.71 -3.50
N MET A 259 -3.48 -46.61 -2.57
CA MET A 259 -4.41 -47.21 -1.59
C MET A 259 -4.23 -46.61 -0.18
N GLY A 260 -3.38 -45.60 -0.01
CA GLY A 260 -3.19 -44.87 1.25
C GLY A 260 -2.19 -45.49 2.23
N ASN A 261 -1.51 -46.58 1.88
CA ASN A 261 -0.52 -47.22 2.75
C ASN A 261 0.80 -46.45 2.79
N ILE A 262 1.44 -46.46 3.96
CA ILE A 262 2.74 -45.83 4.19
C ILE A 262 3.83 -46.62 3.47
N ILE A 263 4.46 -46.02 2.46
CA ILE A 263 5.62 -46.59 1.78
C ILE A 263 6.84 -46.35 2.68
N GLN A 264 7.32 -47.39 3.34
CA GLN A 264 8.62 -47.32 4.01
C GLN A 264 9.71 -47.17 2.94
N ALA A 265 10.48 -46.09 3.00
CA ALA A 265 11.66 -45.93 2.16
C ALA A 265 12.64 -47.09 2.45
N LYS A 266 12.75 -48.04 1.52
CA LYS A 266 13.81 -49.06 1.49
C LYS A 266 15.15 -48.36 1.27
N GLY A 267 15.74 -47.82 2.34
CA GLY A 267 17.03 -47.12 2.26
C GLY A 267 17.83 -47.06 3.57
N ALA A 268 17.25 -47.46 4.71
CA ALA A 268 17.93 -47.33 6.02
C ALA A 268 18.35 -48.66 6.67
N LYS A 269 18.11 -49.82 6.03
CA LYS A 269 18.53 -51.13 6.58
C LYS A 269 19.83 -51.71 6.01
N ALA A 270 20.44 -51.09 4.99
CA ALA A 270 21.70 -51.58 4.41
C ALA A 270 22.96 -51.05 5.13
N ALA A 271 22.91 -49.86 5.76
CA ALA A 271 24.07 -49.27 6.43
C ALA A 271 24.34 -49.84 7.84
N ALA A 272 23.33 -50.42 8.50
CA ALA A 272 23.48 -50.95 9.87
C ALA A 272 24.07 -52.37 9.94
N LYS A 273 24.26 -53.07 8.82
CA LYS A 273 24.80 -54.45 8.79
C LYS A 273 26.28 -54.54 8.36
N ALA A 274 26.90 -53.42 7.98
CA ALA A 274 28.32 -53.37 7.57
C ALA A 274 29.28 -52.96 8.71
N GLN A 275 28.78 -52.50 9.87
CA GLN A 275 29.60 -52.08 11.01
C GLN A 275 29.62 -53.06 12.19
N ALA A 276 29.09 -54.28 12.00
CA ALA A 276 29.12 -55.33 13.02
C ALA A 276 29.83 -56.60 12.49
N LYS A 277 31.14 -56.50 12.28
CA LYS A 277 32.06 -57.65 12.31
C LYS A 277 33.31 -57.27 13.12
N PRO A 278 33.42 -57.71 14.39
CA PRO A 278 34.65 -57.56 15.15
C PRO A 278 35.67 -58.62 14.74
N ALA A 279 36.94 -58.25 14.91
CA ALA A 279 38.14 -59.02 14.62
C ALA A 279 38.17 -60.41 15.30
N LYS A 280 38.85 -61.34 14.63
CA LYS A 280 39.56 -62.45 15.25
C LYS A 280 40.91 -62.60 14.57
#